data_AF-A0A7V0MGR2-F1
#
_entry.id   AF-A0A7V0MGR2-F1
#
_cell.length_a   1.000
_cell.length_b   1.000
_cell.length_c   1.000
_cell.angle_alpha   90.00
_cell.angle_beta   90.00
_cell.angle_gamma   90.00
#
_symmetry.space_group_name_H-M   'P 1'
#
loop_
_entity.id
_entity.type
_entity.pdbx_description
1 polymer ?
#
loop_
_entity_poly.entity_id
_entity_poly.type
_entity_poly.pdbx_seq_one_letter_code
_entity_poly.pdbx_strand_id
1 'polypeptide(L)'
;MEEKKDRMDVLLKSLIKMGELPPEDRIIDYLMDLSSEREIPKVVREKTIAKLEKRQKELRDTKKRLQNPAKLNSFGEYIRLIRIKEKFDTSDLATRVKIAKNKINLLENDSISPLDFTLDEMARLIRAIGLKAQIAIELIKKSYQLFKMQPHIAEASARYDDKHGIPESKIEDMGRALKELMLKSSFRKTEPLADPELENYLKDLQDKLK
;
A
#
# COMPACT_ATOMS: atom_id res chain seq x y z
N MET A 1 9.99 33.26 -12.46
CA MET A 1 8.69 32.57 -12.61
C MET A 1 8.81 31.35 -13.51
N GLU A 2 9.67 31.37 -14.55
CA GLU A 2 10.00 30.23 -15.43
C GLU A 2 10.38 28.96 -14.67
N GLU A 3 11.43 29.02 -13.82
CA GLU A 3 12.00 27.82 -13.17
C GLU A 3 10.98 26.97 -12.38
N LYS A 4 9.96 27.60 -11.76
CA LYS A 4 8.92 26.88 -11.01
C LYS A 4 7.78 26.34 -11.89
N LYS A 5 7.50 26.99 -13.03
CA LYS A 5 6.58 26.45 -14.04
C LYS A 5 7.21 25.21 -14.68
N ASP A 6 8.48 25.30 -15.06
CA ASP A 6 9.25 24.17 -15.61
C ASP A 6 9.26 22.98 -14.65
N ARG A 7 9.44 23.23 -13.34
CA ARG A 7 9.35 22.18 -12.31
C ARG A 7 7.99 21.51 -12.25
N MET A 8 6.89 22.27 -12.31
CA MET A 8 5.54 21.73 -12.28
C MET A 8 5.26 20.87 -13.52
N ASP A 9 5.68 21.34 -14.70
CA ASP A 9 5.50 20.62 -15.96
C ASP A 9 6.30 19.32 -15.99
N VAL A 10 7.53 19.32 -15.46
CA VAL A 10 8.34 18.10 -15.29
C VAL A 10 7.64 17.09 -14.37
N LEU A 11 7.03 17.55 -13.27
CA LEU A 11 6.29 16.67 -12.36
C LEU A 11 5.05 16.08 -13.02
N LEU A 12 4.28 16.91 -13.73
CA LEU A 12 3.08 16.48 -14.47
C LEU A 12 3.46 15.47 -15.55
N LYS A 13 4.43 15.76 -16.41
CA LYS A 13 4.94 14.83 -17.44
C LYS A 13 5.41 13.51 -16.83
N SER A 14 6.11 13.56 -15.71
CA SER A 14 6.53 12.35 -15.01
C SER A 14 5.34 11.55 -14.48
N LEU A 15 4.29 12.20 -13.98
CA LEU A 15 3.09 11.52 -13.49
C LEU A 15 2.30 10.92 -14.66
N ILE A 16 2.13 11.64 -15.77
CA ILE A 16 1.52 11.12 -17.00
C ILE A 16 2.25 9.86 -17.48
N LYS A 17 3.59 9.90 -17.54
CA LYS A 17 4.41 8.74 -17.90
C LYS A 17 4.25 7.57 -16.94
N MET A 18 3.93 7.83 -15.67
CA MET A 18 3.60 6.80 -14.68
C MET A 18 2.15 6.32 -14.77
N GLY A 19 1.36 6.83 -15.72
CA GLY A 19 -0.07 6.53 -15.87
C GLY A 19 -0.94 7.27 -14.87
N GLU A 20 -0.40 8.28 -14.15
CA GLU A 20 -1.02 8.92 -12.98
C GLU A 20 -1.97 10.07 -13.28
N LEU A 21 -1.90 10.61 -14.47
CA LEU A 21 -2.80 11.66 -14.95
C LEU A 21 -3.35 11.27 -16.33
N PRO A 22 -4.48 11.85 -16.76
CA PRO A 22 -4.96 11.68 -18.13
C PRO A 22 -3.88 12.09 -19.17
N PRO A 23 -3.98 11.64 -20.42
CA PRO A 23 -3.00 11.96 -21.46
C PRO A 23 -2.80 13.46 -21.64
N GLU A 24 -1.61 13.87 -22.12
CA GLU A 24 -1.16 15.27 -22.22
C GLU A 24 -2.23 16.19 -22.80
N ASP A 25 -2.92 15.77 -23.85
CA ASP A 25 -3.97 16.56 -24.53
C ASP A 25 -5.08 17.03 -23.58
N ARG A 26 -5.53 16.18 -22.65
CA ARG A 26 -6.59 16.54 -21.67
C ARG A 26 -6.08 17.44 -20.54
N ILE A 27 -4.79 17.40 -20.25
CA ILE A 27 -4.17 18.27 -19.24
C ILE A 27 -3.85 19.62 -19.87
N ILE A 28 -3.43 19.63 -21.14
CA ILE A 28 -3.23 20.84 -21.94
C ILE A 28 -4.56 21.58 -22.03
N ASP A 29 -5.67 20.92 -22.36
CA ASP A 29 -7.00 21.55 -22.37
C ASP A 29 -7.36 22.15 -20.99
N TYR A 30 -7.12 21.42 -19.90
CA TYR A 30 -7.37 21.91 -18.52
C TYR A 30 -6.45 23.07 -18.10
N LEU A 31 -5.23 23.13 -18.64
CA LEU A 31 -4.26 24.20 -18.42
C LEU A 31 -4.49 25.41 -19.35
N MET A 32 -5.06 25.19 -20.54
CA MET A 32 -5.45 26.23 -21.50
C MET A 32 -6.78 26.90 -21.14
N ASP A 33 -7.70 26.18 -20.49
CA ASP A 33 -8.95 26.73 -19.93
C ASP A 33 -8.74 27.53 -18.63
N LEU A 34 -7.55 27.45 -18.02
CA LEU A 34 -7.15 28.35 -16.94
C LEU A 34 -6.81 29.72 -17.52
N SER A 35 -7.87 30.50 -17.79
CA SER A 35 -7.85 31.90 -18.21
C SER A 35 -6.59 32.65 -17.74
N SER A 36 -5.89 33.23 -18.72
CA SER A 36 -4.61 33.92 -18.63
C SER A 36 -4.57 35.18 -17.73
N GLU A 37 -5.55 35.40 -16.84
CA GLU A 37 -5.74 36.68 -16.14
C GLU A 37 -5.83 36.61 -14.61
N ARG A 38 -5.48 35.49 -13.98
CA ARG A 38 -5.26 35.46 -12.52
C ARG A 38 -3.89 34.88 -12.22
N GLU A 39 -2.97 35.72 -11.78
CA GLU A 39 -1.73 35.25 -11.15
C GLU A 39 -2.10 34.33 -9.99
N ILE A 40 -1.92 33.02 -10.19
CA ILE A 40 -2.08 32.04 -9.12
C ILE A 40 -1.13 32.45 -7.98
N PRO A 41 -1.64 32.73 -6.77
CA PRO A 41 -0.82 33.18 -5.67
C PRO A 41 0.36 32.24 -5.41
N LYS A 42 1.54 32.79 -5.13
CA LYS A 42 2.79 32.04 -4.90
C LYS A 42 2.59 30.89 -3.89
N VAL A 43 1.83 31.15 -2.83
CA VAL A 43 1.48 30.17 -1.78
C VAL A 43 0.69 28.97 -2.33
N VAL A 44 -0.25 29.20 -3.25
CA VAL A 44 -1.05 28.12 -3.86
C VAL A 44 -0.17 27.27 -4.77
N ARG A 45 0.68 27.91 -5.60
CA ARG A 45 1.65 27.17 -6.45
C ARG A 45 2.61 26.31 -5.63
N GLU A 46 3.16 26.86 -4.54
CA GLU A 46 4.09 26.13 -3.67
C GLU A 46 3.42 24.94 -2.97
N LYS A 47 2.17 25.09 -2.50
CA LYS A 47 1.38 23.98 -1.96
C LYS A 47 1.12 22.90 -3.01
N THR A 48 0.80 23.29 -4.25
CA THR A 48 0.55 22.33 -5.35
C THR A 48 1.81 21.57 -5.73
N ILE A 49 2.95 22.26 -5.89
CA ILE A 49 4.24 21.61 -6.17
C ILE A 49 4.57 20.59 -5.07
N ALA A 50 4.47 20.99 -3.79
CA ALA A 50 4.75 20.09 -2.68
C ALA A 50 3.85 18.83 -2.68
N LYS A 51 2.56 18.98 -3.03
CA LYS A 51 1.64 17.84 -3.20
C LYS A 51 2.06 16.90 -4.34
N LEU A 52 2.41 17.46 -5.51
CA LEU A 52 2.83 16.67 -6.66
C LEU A 52 4.14 15.93 -6.39
N GLU A 53 5.10 16.57 -5.72
CA GLU A 53 6.36 15.94 -5.33
C GLU A 53 6.16 14.81 -4.33
N LYS A 54 5.33 15.03 -3.32
CA LYS A 54 4.96 13.99 -2.36
C LYS A 54 4.37 12.78 -3.08
N ARG A 55 3.42 13.00 -3.99
CA ARG A 55 2.79 11.93 -4.77
C ARG A 55 3.79 11.20 -5.67
N GLN A 56 4.66 11.93 -6.37
CA GLN A 56 5.68 11.33 -7.23
C GLN A 56 6.69 10.49 -6.42
N LYS A 57 7.02 10.93 -5.20
CA LYS A 57 7.86 10.17 -4.27
C LYS A 57 7.16 8.87 -3.84
N GLU A 58 5.90 8.95 -3.39
CA GLU A 58 5.09 7.80 -2.99
C GLU A 58 5.00 6.74 -4.09
N LEU A 59 4.82 7.16 -5.34
CA LEU A 59 4.76 6.26 -6.50
C LEU A 59 6.11 5.61 -6.80
N ARG A 60 7.20 6.37 -6.74
CA ARG A 60 8.55 5.83 -6.92
C ARG A 60 8.85 4.78 -5.86
N ASP A 61 8.49 5.05 -4.61
CA ASP A 61 8.68 4.11 -3.50
C ASP A 61 7.78 2.89 -3.66
N THR A 62 6.51 3.07 -4.02
CA THR A 62 5.58 1.97 -4.33
C THR A 62 6.14 1.06 -5.43
N LYS A 63 6.60 1.63 -6.55
CA LYS A 63 7.17 0.86 -7.67
C LYS A 63 8.42 0.09 -7.25
N LYS A 64 9.35 0.71 -6.50
CA LYS A 64 10.55 0.04 -5.98
C LYS A 64 10.20 -1.15 -5.08
N ARG A 65 9.19 -1.01 -4.23
CA ARG A 65 8.78 -2.06 -3.30
C ARG A 65 8.11 -3.22 -4.03
N LEU A 66 7.31 -2.94 -5.05
CA LEU A 66 6.65 -3.95 -5.87
C LEU A 66 7.60 -4.73 -6.79
N GLN A 67 8.82 -4.23 -7.04
CA GLN A 67 9.86 -5.00 -7.76
C GLN A 67 10.29 -6.25 -6.97
N ASN A 68 10.21 -6.22 -5.64
CA ASN A 68 10.59 -7.34 -4.78
C ASN A 68 9.49 -7.62 -3.73
N PRO A 69 8.36 -8.22 -4.15
CA PRO A 69 7.21 -8.45 -3.26
C PRO A 69 7.53 -9.30 -2.01
N ALA A 70 8.52 -10.20 -2.11
CA ALA A 70 8.95 -11.03 -0.97
C ALA A 70 9.51 -10.22 0.22
N LYS A 71 9.97 -8.98 -0.02
CA LYS A 71 10.45 -8.06 1.03
C LYS A 71 9.33 -7.28 1.72
N LEU A 72 8.08 -7.42 1.29
CA LEU A 72 6.97 -6.78 1.95
C LEU A 72 6.65 -7.45 3.29
N ASN A 73 6.03 -6.67 4.16
CA ASN A 73 5.70 -7.09 5.52
C ASN A 73 4.42 -7.91 5.56
N SER A 74 3.50 -7.73 4.60
CA SER A 74 2.24 -8.47 4.57
C SER A 74 1.63 -8.56 3.17
N PHE A 75 0.64 -9.44 3.04
CA PHE A 75 -0.20 -9.60 1.87
C PHE A 75 -1.15 -8.41 1.71
N GLY A 76 -1.70 -7.91 2.82
CA GLY A 76 -2.47 -6.67 2.84
C GLY A 76 -1.70 -5.47 2.29
N GLU A 77 -0.44 -5.32 2.70
CA GLU A 77 0.45 -4.30 2.18
C GLU A 77 0.65 -4.43 0.67
N TYR A 78 0.85 -5.65 0.16
CA TYR A 78 0.97 -5.88 -1.27
C TYR A 78 -0.30 -5.47 -2.03
N ILE A 79 -1.49 -5.86 -1.55
CA ILE A 79 -2.77 -5.47 -2.15
C ILE A 79 -2.88 -3.96 -2.24
N ARG A 80 -2.61 -3.25 -1.14
CA ARG A 80 -2.65 -1.79 -1.08
C ARG A 80 -1.69 -1.15 -2.09
N LEU A 81 -0.46 -1.65 -2.20
CA LEU A 81 0.53 -1.11 -3.13
C LEU A 81 0.14 -1.38 -4.60
N ILE A 82 -0.41 -2.55 -4.92
CA ILE A 82 -0.96 -2.84 -6.26
C ILE A 82 -2.13 -1.92 -6.56
N ARG A 83 -3.03 -1.71 -5.59
CA ARG A 83 -4.18 -0.83 -5.76
C ARG A 83 -3.77 0.60 -6.07
N ILE A 84 -2.76 1.12 -5.37
CA ILE A 84 -2.16 2.44 -5.64
C ILE A 84 -1.55 2.47 -7.05
N LYS A 85 -0.78 1.44 -7.42
CA LYS A 85 -0.11 1.36 -8.73
C LYS A 85 -1.09 1.28 -9.90
N GLU A 86 -2.14 0.48 -9.78
CA GLU A 86 -3.14 0.23 -10.82
C GLU A 86 -4.33 1.20 -10.74
N LYS A 87 -4.32 2.12 -9.76
CA LYS A 87 -5.38 3.12 -9.51
C LYS A 87 -6.77 2.55 -9.30
N PHE A 88 -6.86 1.36 -8.73
CA PHE A 88 -8.16 0.79 -8.39
C PHE A 88 -8.71 1.43 -7.12
N ASP A 89 -10.01 1.71 -7.07
CA ASP A 89 -10.65 1.94 -5.78
C ASP A 89 -10.78 0.58 -5.05
N THR A 90 -10.81 0.61 -3.72
CA THR A 90 -11.08 -0.61 -2.93
C THR A 90 -12.44 -1.21 -3.35
N SER A 91 -13.41 -0.36 -3.70
CA SER A 91 -14.74 -0.78 -4.18
C SER A 91 -14.66 -1.61 -5.46
N ASP A 92 -13.78 -1.23 -6.39
CA ASP A 92 -13.60 -1.93 -7.67
C ASP A 92 -13.00 -3.31 -7.45
N LEU A 93 -11.96 -3.39 -6.61
CA LEU A 93 -11.34 -4.66 -6.26
C LEU A 93 -12.34 -5.57 -5.55
N ALA A 94 -13.05 -5.05 -4.55
CA ALA A 94 -14.10 -5.75 -3.80
C ALA A 94 -15.15 -6.37 -4.72
N THR A 95 -15.64 -5.58 -5.68
CA THR A 95 -16.62 -6.03 -6.67
C THR A 95 -16.03 -7.13 -7.57
N ARG A 96 -14.82 -6.92 -8.07
CA ARG A 96 -14.12 -7.87 -8.96
C ARG A 96 -13.88 -9.22 -8.29
N VAL A 97 -13.48 -9.23 -7.01
CA VAL A 97 -13.18 -10.47 -6.27
C VAL A 97 -14.39 -11.04 -5.51
N LYS A 98 -15.54 -10.34 -5.57
CA LYS A 98 -16.77 -10.67 -4.84
C LYS A 98 -16.52 -10.84 -3.33
N ILE A 99 -15.87 -9.83 -2.73
CA ILE A 99 -15.59 -9.76 -1.30
C ILE A 99 -16.14 -8.44 -0.77
N ALA A 100 -16.66 -8.41 0.46
CA ALA A 100 -17.09 -7.18 1.10
C ALA A 100 -15.95 -6.15 1.19
N LYS A 101 -16.20 -4.91 0.77
CA LYS A 101 -15.22 -3.80 0.79
C LYS A 101 -14.55 -3.62 2.16
N ASN A 102 -15.32 -3.72 3.24
CA ASN A 102 -14.80 -3.59 4.60
C ASN A 102 -13.73 -4.67 4.90
N LYS A 103 -13.95 -5.89 4.44
CA LYS A 103 -13.03 -7.01 4.66
C LYS A 103 -11.69 -6.78 3.94
N ILE A 104 -11.72 -6.24 2.72
CA ILE A 104 -10.50 -5.84 1.99
C ILE A 104 -9.78 -4.70 2.71
N ASN A 105 -10.50 -3.67 3.17
CA ASN A 105 -9.90 -2.56 3.91
C ASN A 105 -9.22 -3.03 5.20
N LEU A 106 -9.84 -3.93 5.95
CA LEU A 106 -9.23 -4.50 7.15
C LEU A 106 -7.98 -5.33 6.80
N LEU A 107 -8.02 -6.10 5.72
CA LEU A 107 -6.88 -6.89 5.26
C LEU A 107 -5.71 -6.00 4.83
N GLU A 108 -5.96 -4.93 4.06
CA GLU A 108 -4.93 -3.96 3.65
C GLU A 108 -4.19 -3.32 4.83
N ASN A 109 -4.85 -3.23 5.99
CA ASN A 109 -4.31 -2.65 7.22
C ASN A 109 -3.85 -3.69 8.24
N ASP A 110 -3.79 -4.98 7.87
CA ASP A 110 -3.45 -6.10 8.76
C ASP A 110 -4.34 -6.19 10.02
N SER A 111 -5.59 -5.73 9.92
CA SER A 111 -6.56 -5.63 11.04
C SER A 111 -7.61 -6.75 11.06
N ILE A 112 -7.41 -7.78 10.26
CA ILE A 112 -8.24 -8.99 10.19
C ILE A 112 -7.32 -10.19 9.91
N SER A 113 -7.69 -11.38 10.38
CA SER A 113 -6.92 -12.57 10.09
C SER A 113 -7.05 -12.94 8.60
N PRO A 114 -5.96 -13.31 7.91
CA PRO A 114 -6.06 -13.91 6.58
C PRO A 114 -6.87 -15.21 6.55
N LEU A 115 -7.04 -15.88 7.70
CA LEU A 115 -7.86 -17.09 7.85
C LEU A 115 -9.36 -16.79 7.90
N ASP A 116 -9.75 -15.54 8.17
CA ASP A 116 -11.17 -15.13 8.10
C ASP A 116 -11.70 -15.10 6.66
N PHE A 117 -10.82 -15.23 5.67
CA PHE A 117 -11.15 -15.37 4.26
C PHE A 117 -11.32 -16.84 3.91
N THR A 118 -12.35 -17.16 3.12
CA THR A 118 -12.45 -18.51 2.57
C THR A 118 -11.36 -18.76 1.55
N LEU A 119 -11.00 -20.03 1.32
CA LEU A 119 -10.02 -20.41 0.30
C LEU A 119 -10.39 -19.85 -1.09
N ASP A 120 -11.69 -19.82 -1.42
CA ASP A 120 -12.17 -19.24 -2.67
C ASP A 120 -11.98 -17.72 -2.73
N GLU A 121 -12.31 -17.01 -1.65
CA GLU A 121 -12.09 -15.57 -1.56
C GLU A 121 -10.62 -15.22 -1.73
N MET A 122 -9.73 -15.93 -1.02
CA MET A 122 -8.29 -15.69 -1.06
C MET A 122 -7.71 -16.04 -2.43
N ALA A 123 -8.10 -17.17 -3.03
CA ALA A 123 -7.66 -17.55 -4.37
C ALA A 123 -8.10 -16.54 -5.44
N ARG A 124 -9.35 -16.05 -5.38
CA ARG A 124 -9.83 -14.98 -6.28
C ARG A 124 -9.01 -13.70 -6.12
N LEU A 125 -8.70 -13.33 -4.87
CA LEU A 125 -7.93 -12.14 -4.56
C LEU A 125 -6.50 -12.23 -5.11
N ILE A 126 -5.80 -13.35 -4.88
CA ILE A 126 -4.43 -13.60 -5.37
C ILE A 126 -4.39 -13.56 -6.91
N ARG A 127 -5.37 -14.17 -7.58
CA ARG A 127 -5.45 -14.15 -9.05
C ARG A 127 -5.75 -12.74 -9.58
N ALA A 128 -6.64 -12.00 -8.93
CA ALA A 128 -7.00 -10.64 -9.36
C ALA A 128 -5.83 -9.65 -9.30
N ILE A 129 -4.96 -9.80 -8.30
CA ILE A 129 -3.76 -8.97 -8.15
C ILE A 129 -2.53 -9.52 -8.89
N GLY A 130 -2.64 -10.70 -9.51
CA GLY A 130 -1.57 -11.30 -10.33
C GLY A 130 -0.33 -11.75 -9.54
N LEU A 131 -0.47 -12.10 -8.27
CA LEU A 131 0.66 -12.51 -7.43
C LEU A 131 0.96 -14.01 -7.60
N LYS A 132 2.24 -14.36 -7.72
CA LYS A 132 2.68 -15.77 -7.77
C LYS A 132 2.32 -16.48 -6.46
N ALA A 133 1.78 -17.70 -6.58
CA ALA A 133 1.27 -18.48 -5.44
C ALA A 133 2.27 -18.60 -4.28
N GLN A 134 3.54 -18.93 -4.57
CA GLN A 134 4.58 -19.07 -3.54
C GLN A 134 4.80 -17.77 -2.74
N ILE A 135 4.83 -16.63 -3.43
CA ILE A 135 5.00 -15.32 -2.79
C ILE A 135 3.74 -14.95 -2.00
N ALA A 136 2.55 -15.26 -2.53
CA ALA A 136 1.30 -15.02 -1.83
C ALA A 136 1.24 -15.77 -0.50
N ILE A 137 1.61 -17.05 -0.50
CA ILE A 137 1.66 -17.89 0.71
C ILE A 137 2.61 -17.30 1.76
N GLU A 138 3.81 -16.89 1.36
CA GLU A 138 4.76 -16.25 2.28
C GLU A 138 4.20 -14.96 2.88
N LEU A 139 3.58 -14.11 2.06
CA LEU A 139 2.99 -12.87 2.53
C LEU A 139 1.76 -13.11 3.43
N ILE A 140 0.97 -14.14 3.18
CA ILE A 140 -0.15 -14.53 4.05
C ILE A 140 0.38 -14.99 5.41
N LYS A 141 1.45 -15.80 5.45
CA LYS A 141 2.12 -16.19 6.71
C LYS A 141 2.53 -14.96 7.52
N LYS A 142 3.20 -13.98 6.89
CA LYS A 142 3.60 -12.74 7.58
C LYS A 142 2.39 -11.92 8.03
N SER A 143 1.34 -11.85 7.23
CA SER A 143 0.10 -11.14 7.60
C SER A 143 -0.54 -11.72 8.85
N TYR A 144 -0.61 -13.06 8.92
CA TYR A 144 -1.15 -13.76 10.09
C TYR A 144 -0.31 -13.52 11.35
N GLN A 145 1.03 -13.54 11.21
CA GLN A 145 1.93 -13.19 12.30
C GLN A 145 1.73 -11.74 12.79
N LEU A 146 1.61 -10.79 11.86
CA LEU A 146 1.35 -9.38 12.20
C LEU A 146 0.00 -9.18 12.88
N PHE A 147 -1.05 -9.87 12.42
CA PHE A 147 -2.36 -9.85 13.05
C PHE A 147 -2.28 -10.33 14.51
N LYS A 148 -1.60 -11.46 14.78
CA LYS A 148 -1.38 -11.93 16.15
C LYS A 148 -0.60 -10.94 17.02
N MET A 149 0.35 -10.21 16.43
CA MET A 149 1.17 -9.22 17.13
C MET A 149 0.50 -7.84 17.24
N GLN A 150 -0.67 -7.64 16.63
CA GLN A 150 -1.33 -6.34 16.55
C GLN A 150 -1.54 -5.65 17.91
N PRO A 151 -1.93 -6.36 18.99
CA PRO A 151 -2.03 -5.73 20.31
C PRO A 151 -0.69 -5.14 20.80
N HIS A 152 0.41 -5.87 20.62
CA HIS A 152 1.75 -5.40 20.99
C HIS A 152 2.24 -4.26 20.11
N ILE A 153 1.89 -4.29 18.81
CA ILE A 153 2.18 -3.20 17.86
C ILE A 153 1.46 -1.93 18.29
N ALA A 154 0.17 -2.04 18.64
CA ALA A 154 -0.64 -0.91 19.10
C ALA A 154 -0.10 -0.32 20.41
N GLU A 155 0.22 -1.17 21.39
CA GLU A 155 0.79 -0.76 22.67
C GLU A 155 2.15 -0.05 22.50
N ALA A 156 3.04 -0.61 21.69
CA ALA A 156 4.36 -0.01 21.42
C ALA A 156 4.24 1.32 20.67
N SER A 157 3.29 1.42 19.74
CA SER A 157 3.01 2.67 19.02
C SER A 157 2.48 3.75 19.96
N ALA A 158 1.52 3.43 20.82
CA ALA A 158 0.94 4.37 21.79
C ALA A 158 2.00 4.90 22.77
N ARG A 159 2.82 4.00 23.32
CA ARG A 159 3.93 4.38 24.23
C ARG A 159 4.96 5.29 23.58
N TYR A 160 5.20 5.14 22.29
CA TYR A 160 6.14 6.00 21.58
C TYR A 160 5.55 7.38 21.33
N ASP A 161 4.28 7.44 20.93
CA ASP A 161 3.58 8.71 20.71
C ASP A 161 3.51 9.56 21.98
N ASP A 162 3.13 8.94 23.10
CA ASP A 162 3.08 9.58 24.43
C ASP A 162 4.43 10.18 24.87
N LYS A 163 5.56 9.58 24.47
CA LYS A 163 6.90 9.99 24.91
C LYS A 163 7.58 11.01 23.99
N HIS A 164 7.31 10.94 22.70
CA HIS A 164 8.11 11.67 21.71
C HIS A 164 7.29 12.60 20.82
N GLY A 165 5.97 12.44 20.76
CA GLY A 165 5.09 13.17 19.86
C GLY A 165 5.47 12.94 18.40
N ILE A 166 4.76 12.08 17.69
CA ILE A 166 5.15 11.74 16.31
C ILE A 166 4.58 12.80 15.36
N PRO A 167 5.40 13.48 14.54
CA PRO A 167 4.87 14.29 13.45
C PRO A 167 4.02 13.40 12.55
N GLU A 168 2.81 13.83 12.18
CA GLU A 168 1.89 13.03 11.34
C GLU A 168 2.57 12.46 10.08
N SER A 169 3.52 13.20 9.53
CA SER A 169 4.33 12.81 8.36
C SER A 169 5.21 11.58 8.55
N LYS A 170 5.47 11.13 9.78
CA LYS A 170 6.32 9.98 10.12
C LYS A 170 5.57 8.78 10.68
N ILE A 171 4.27 8.91 10.95
CA ILE A 171 3.46 7.84 11.57
C ILE A 171 3.52 6.55 10.74
N GLU A 172 3.36 6.64 9.41
CA GLU A 172 3.38 5.47 8.54
C GLU A 172 4.75 4.78 8.48
N ASP A 173 5.83 5.58 8.42
CA ASP A 173 7.21 5.06 8.39
C ASP A 173 7.54 4.34 9.70
N MET A 174 7.11 4.89 10.83
CA MET A 174 7.30 4.29 12.14
C MET A 174 6.49 3.00 12.29
N GLY A 175 5.21 3.01 11.87
CA GLY A 175 4.38 1.81 11.87
C GLY A 175 4.99 0.69 11.02
N ARG A 176 5.59 1.03 9.87
CA ARG A 176 6.31 0.07 9.03
C ARG A 176 7.56 -0.48 9.70
N ALA A 177 8.40 0.39 10.26
CA ALA A 177 9.63 -0.02 10.95
C ALA A 177 9.32 -0.92 12.15
N LEU A 178 8.24 -0.62 12.87
CA LEU A 178 7.80 -1.41 14.02
C LEU A 178 7.29 -2.79 13.59
N LYS A 179 6.48 -2.87 12.54
CA LYS A 179 6.07 -4.16 11.93
C LYS A 179 7.28 -5.00 11.51
N GLU A 180 8.25 -4.38 10.84
CA GLU A 180 9.47 -5.07 10.41
C GLU A 180 10.33 -5.56 11.59
N LEU A 181 10.48 -4.72 12.63
CA LEU A 181 11.18 -5.07 13.86
C LEU A 181 10.51 -6.26 14.55
N MET A 182 9.18 -6.22 14.70
CA MET A 182 8.41 -7.27 15.36
C MET A 182 8.55 -8.60 14.62
N LEU A 183 8.38 -8.60 13.30
CA LEU A 183 8.62 -9.79 12.46
C LEU A 183 10.05 -10.32 12.64
N LYS A 184 11.08 -9.47 12.54
CA LYS A 184 12.48 -9.89 12.73
C LYS A 184 12.75 -10.45 14.13
N SER A 185 12.08 -9.90 15.15
CA SER A 185 12.24 -10.34 16.53
C SER A 185 11.57 -11.68 16.81
N SER A 186 10.42 -11.96 16.19
CA SER A 186 9.71 -13.23 16.34
C SER A 186 10.48 -14.39 15.70
N PHE A 187 11.17 -14.16 14.58
CA PHE A 187 12.06 -15.15 13.97
C PHE A 187 13.28 -15.50 14.84
N ARG A 188 13.66 -14.63 15.80
CA ARG A 188 14.85 -14.86 16.65
C ARG A 188 14.53 -15.53 17.99
N LYS A 189 13.28 -15.51 18.46
CA LYS A 189 12.93 -15.90 19.84
C LYS A 189 12.12 -17.19 19.96
N THR A 190 11.61 -17.72 18.88
CA THR A 190 10.69 -18.86 18.90
C THR A 190 10.79 -19.55 17.55
N GLU A 191 11.04 -20.86 17.53
CA GLU A 191 10.48 -21.69 16.45
C GLU A 191 9.03 -21.23 16.28
N PRO A 192 8.57 -20.90 15.06
CA PRO A 192 7.19 -20.52 14.89
C PRO A 192 6.39 -21.69 15.46
N LEU A 193 5.66 -21.47 16.56
CA LEU A 193 4.66 -22.43 17.03
C LEU A 193 3.85 -22.76 15.79
N ALA A 194 4.09 -23.94 15.24
CA ALA A 194 3.52 -24.37 13.98
C ALA A 194 2.02 -24.31 14.20
N ASP A 195 1.39 -23.32 13.60
CA ASP A 195 -0.04 -23.13 13.74
C ASP A 195 -0.68 -24.09 12.73
N PRO A 196 -1.23 -25.24 13.19
CA PRO A 196 -1.64 -26.29 12.27
C PRO A 196 -2.80 -25.82 11.40
N GLU A 197 -3.63 -24.90 11.90
CA GLU A 197 -4.73 -24.30 11.15
C GLU A 197 -4.21 -23.46 9.99
N LEU A 198 -3.20 -22.62 10.23
CA LEU A 198 -2.55 -21.84 9.17
C LEU A 198 -1.89 -22.76 8.14
N GLU A 199 -1.18 -23.80 8.58
CA GLU A 199 -0.48 -24.70 7.66
C GLU A 199 -1.45 -25.48 6.76
N ASN A 200 -2.54 -25.99 7.33
CA ASN A 200 -3.59 -26.66 6.57
C ASN A 200 -4.24 -25.69 5.57
N TYR A 201 -4.62 -24.50 6.03
CA TYR A 201 -5.20 -23.47 5.16
C TYR A 201 -4.28 -23.11 3.99
N LEU A 202 -2.99 -22.92 4.25
CA LEU A 202 -2.03 -22.57 3.21
C LEU A 202 -1.75 -23.72 2.24
N LYS A 203 -1.76 -24.97 2.71
CA LYS A 203 -1.63 -26.15 1.87
C LYS A 203 -2.83 -26.26 0.91
N ASP A 204 -4.03 -26.16 1.43
CA ASP A 204 -5.26 -26.20 0.63
C ASP A 204 -5.33 -25.03 -0.37
N LEU A 205 -4.89 -23.85 0.06
CA LEU A 205 -4.79 -22.68 -0.82
C LEU A 205 -3.75 -22.90 -1.92
N GLN A 206 -2.60 -23.51 -1.60
CA GLN A 206 -1.55 -23.82 -2.57
C GLN A 206 -2.06 -24.78 -3.64
N ASP A 207 -2.78 -25.84 -3.25
CA ASP A 207 -3.36 -26.80 -4.19
C ASP A 207 -4.44 -26.17 -5.07
N LYS A 208 -5.19 -25.19 -4.55
CA LYS A 208 -6.20 -24.44 -5.31
C LYS A 208 -5.61 -23.41 -6.29
N LEU A 209 -4.37 -22.97 -6.05
CA LEU A 209 -3.66 -22.00 -6.88
C LEU A 209 -2.81 -22.64 -7.99
N LYS A 210 -2.58 -23.96 -7.92
CA LYS A 210 -2.05 -24.75 -9.04
C LYS A 210 -3.06 -24.82 -10.19
#